data_AF-A0A0K0DY48-F1
#
_entry.id   AF-A0A0K0DY48-F1
#
_cell.length_a   1.000
_cell.length_b   1.000
_cell.length_c   1.000
_cell.angle_alpha   90.00
_cell.angle_beta   90.00
_cell.angle_gamma   90.00
#
_symmetry.space_group_name_H-M   'P 1'
#
loop_
_entity.id
_entity.type
_entity.pdbx_description
1 polymer ?
#
loop_
_entity_poly.entity_id
_entity_poly.type
_entity_poly.pdbx_seq_one_letter_code
_entity_poly.pdbx_strand_id
1 'polypeptide(L)'
;MQQNFFILYFYIYIQFYYPIIGLTNTFIENDTFLTSCSQMSENVISRCMEPILKYSNNIQKSSPKNAKWTLQSGHAFKELCTLYKKFQKCTSSITCQSLSKLGIEASYQYMCGDGYHIFEQHSKCFSEIETENTYLECKNNASNNMETILEWRYKDQLRYFSELCNIMENYLECCKPYVVNKCGKEAWELVSKITTDSLEVTMPNCNIKKALFV
;
A
#
# COMPACT_ATOMS: atom_id res chain seq x y z
N MET A 1 14.42 4.35 9.78
CA MET A 1 14.17 4.39 8.32
C MET A 1 12.79 5.01 8.14
N GLN A 2 12.66 6.23 7.59
CA GLN A 2 11.37 6.92 7.49
C GLN A 2 10.65 6.51 6.20
N GLN A 3 9.53 5.80 6.32
CA GLN A 3 8.74 5.28 5.20
C GLN A 3 7.47 6.12 5.02
N ASN A 4 7.02 6.34 3.77
CA ASN A 4 5.83 7.15 3.44
C ASN A 4 4.58 6.28 3.28
N PHE A 5 3.44 6.66 3.85
CA PHE A 5 2.15 5.95 3.91
C PHE A 5 1.78 5.04 2.72
N PHE A 6 1.54 5.59 1.52
CA PHE A 6 1.17 4.83 0.31
C PHE A 6 2.23 3.82 -0.12
N ILE A 7 3.48 4.10 0.26
CA ILE A 7 4.64 3.33 -0.14
C ILE A 7 5.14 2.43 0.98
N LEU A 8 4.79 2.70 2.25
CA LEU A 8 5.02 1.86 3.43
C LEU A 8 4.13 0.62 3.34
N TYR A 9 2.88 0.82 2.92
CA TYR A 9 1.98 -0.25 2.51
C TYR A 9 2.59 -1.10 1.36
N PHE A 10 3.17 -0.45 0.35
CA PHE A 10 3.89 -1.13 -0.73
C PHE A 10 5.18 -1.80 -0.29
N TYR A 11 5.91 -1.23 0.65
CA TYR A 11 7.15 -1.76 1.20
C TYR A 11 6.85 -2.98 2.07
N ILE A 12 5.74 -2.96 2.82
CA ILE A 12 5.17 -4.14 3.48
C ILE A 12 4.87 -5.22 2.44
N TYR A 13 4.23 -4.88 1.34
CA TYR A 13 3.98 -5.82 0.24
C TYR A 13 5.26 -6.40 -0.39
N ILE A 14 6.25 -5.55 -0.71
CA ILE A 14 7.51 -5.92 -1.40
C ILE A 14 8.46 -6.70 -0.50
N GLN A 15 8.67 -6.29 0.75
CA GLN A 15 9.67 -6.90 1.65
C GLN A 15 9.11 -8.05 2.47
N PHE A 16 7.78 -8.13 2.66
CA PHE A 16 7.18 -9.04 3.64
C PHE A 16 6.30 -10.12 3.00
N TYR A 17 5.65 -9.87 1.86
CA TYR A 17 4.81 -10.88 1.18
C TYR A 17 5.56 -11.70 0.12
N TYR A 18 6.57 -11.12 -0.55
CA TYR A 18 7.37 -11.84 -1.55
C TYR A 18 8.03 -13.14 -1.04
N PRO A 19 8.55 -13.21 0.21
CA PRO A 19 9.07 -14.46 0.75
C PRO A 19 7.98 -15.46 1.18
N ILE A 20 6.73 -15.01 1.36
CA ILE A 20 5.61 -15.85 1.83
C ILE A 20 4.92 -16.59 0.67
N ILE A 21 5.10 -16.14 -0.58
CA ILE A 21 4.64 -16.87 -1.78
C ILE A 21 5.25 -18.29 -1.86
N GLY A 22 6.35 -18.55 -1.14
CA GLY A 22 6.89 -19.91 -0.96
C GLY A 22 6.12 -20.82 0.02
N LEU A 23 5.21 -20.31 0.85
CA LEU A 23 4.57 -21.07 1.94
C LEU A 23 3.04 -21.02 1.98
N THR A 24 2.34 -20.08 1.31
CA THR A 24 0.87 -20.01 1.37
C THR A 24 0.11 -20.82 0.33
N ASN A 25 0.77 -21.75 -0.40
CA ASN A 25 0.09 -22.67 -1.33
C ASN A 25 -0.88 -23.66 -0.64
N THR A 26 -1.25 -23.47 0.63
CA THR A 26 -2.19 -24.37 1.34
C THR A 26 -3.44 -23.69 1.90
N PHE A 27 -3.68 -22.40 1.69
CA PHE A 27 -4.89 -21.77 2.21
C PHE A 27 -5.53 -20.86 1.15
N ILE A 28 -6.37 -21.45 0.30
CA ILE A 28 -7.68 -20.97 -0.19
C ILE A 28 -8.09 -21.95 -1.30
N GLU A 29 -8.81 -23.00 -0.90
CA GLU A 29 -9.71 -23.74 -1.79
C GLU A 29 -11.08 -23.05 -1.68
N ASN A 30 -11.50 -22.31 -2.70
CA ASN A 30 -12.93 -22.14 -3.02
C ASN A 30 -13.14 -21.38 -4.35
N ASP A 31 -13.85 -22.07 -5.25
CA ASP A 31 -14.74 -21.61 -6.32
C ASP A 31 -14.36 -20.40 -7.20
N THR A 32 -13.67 -20.72 -8.30
CA THR A 32 -13.97 -20.46 -9.72
C THR A 32 -12.62 -20.54 -10.42
N PHE A 33 -12.43 -21.51 -11.33
CA PHE A 33 -11.12 -21.92 -11.87
C PHE A 33 -10.38 -20.82 -12.68
N LEU A 34 -9.89 -19.78 -12.02
CA LEU A 34 -8.63 -19.14 -12.34
C LEU A 34 -7.60 -19.94 -11.55
N THR A 35 -6.94 -20.88 -12.22
CA THR A 35 -5.87 -21.67 -11.60
C THR A 35 -4.83 -20.72 -10.99
N SER A 36 -4.30 -21.05 -9.82
CA SER A 36 -3.17 -20.33 -9.24
C SER A 36 -2.04 -20.28 -10.27
N CYS A 37 -1.35 -19.13 -10.34
CA CYS A 37 -0.29 -18.95 -11.32
C CYS A 37 0.86 -19.94 -11.14
N SER A 38 1.34 -20.48 -12.27
CA SER A 38 2.59 -21.25 -12.28
C SER A 38 3.77 -20.37 -11.88
N GLN A 39 4.87 -20.99 -11.41
CA GLN A 39 6.12 -20.27 -11.12
C GLN A 39 6.61 -19.44 -12.32
N MET A 40 6.39 -19.92 -13.55
CA MET A 40 6.76 -19.17 -14.76
C MET A 40 5.95 -17.88 -14.89
N SER A 41 4.63 -17.96 -14.67
CA SER A 41 3.74 -16.80 -14.67
C SER A 41 4.07 -15.83 -13.54
N GLU A 42 4.31 -16.33 -12.33
CA GLU A 42 4.76 -15.52 -11.19
C GLU A 42 6.08 -14.80 -11.48
N ASN A 43 7.04 -15.44 -12.14
CA ASN A 43 8.30 -14.81 -12.56
C ASN A 43 8.10 -13.71 -13.63
N VAL A 44 7.06 -13.81 -14.48
CA VAL A 44 6.70 -12.72 -15.40
C VAL A 44 6.09 -11.57 -14.62
N ILE A 45 5.10 -11.85 -13.75
CA ILE A 45 4.45 -10.84 -12.91
C ILE A 45 5.49 -10.08 -12.08
N SER A 46 6.39 -10.83 -11.43
CA SER A 46 7.56 -10.33 -10.71
C SER A 46 8.31 -9.25 -11.48
N ARG A 47 8.73 -9.57 -12.71
CA ARG A 47 9.46 -8.64 -13.60
C ARG A 47 8.60 -7.46 -14.04
N CYS A 48 7.30 -7.67 -14.25
CA CYS A 48 6.37 -6.60 -14.58
C CYS A 48 6.21 -5.60 -13.43
N MET A 49 6.30 -6.06 -12.18
CA MET A 49 6.18 -5.23 -10.97
C MET A 49 7.43 -4.42 -10.68
N GLU A 50 8.63 -4.97 -10.97
CA GLU A 50 9.92 -4.37 -10.65
C GLU A 50 10.01 -2.85 -10.88
N PRO A 51 9.55 -2.27 -12.01
CA PRO A 51 9.60 -0.83 -12.23
C PRO A 51 8.81 -0.02 -11.19
N ILE A 52 7.60 -0.47 -10.84
CA ILE A 52 6.77 0.14 -9.81
C ILE A 52 7.47 0.06 -8.46
N LEU A 53 7.99 -1.13 -8.12
CA LEU A 53 8.62 -1.36 -6.82
C LEU A 53 9.89 -0.53 -6.67
N LYS A 54 10.73 -0.47 -7.71
CA LYS A 54 11.95 0.33 -7.76
C LYS A 54 11.67 1.82 -7.65
N TYR A 55 10.67 2.31 -8.37
CA TYR A 55 10.30 3.73 -8.31
C TYR A 55 9.77 4.11 -6.92
N SER A 56 8.86 3.29 -6.37
CA SER A 56 8.33 3.45 -5.03
C SER A 56 9.44 3.45 -3.97
N ASN A 57 10.40 2.53 -4.06
CA ASN A 57 11.54 2.47 -3.15
C ASN A 57 12.48 3.68 -3.25
N ASN A 58 12.70 4.22 -4.44
CA ASN A 58 13.54 5.40 -4.62
C ASN A 58 12.89 6.64 -4.01
N ILE A 59 11.58 6.78 -4.17
CA ILE A 59 10.78 7.82 -3.51
C ILE A 59 10.94 7.75 -1.97
N GLN A 60 10.99 6.55 -1.39
CA GLN A 60 11.18 6.38 0.05
C GLN A 60 12.57 6.86 0.51
N LYS A 61 13.63 6.46 -0.20
CA LYS A 61 15.03 6.75 0.18
C LYS A 61 15.40 8.22 0.07
N SER A 62 14.79 8.96 -0.86
CA SER A 62 15.04 10.38 -1.04
C SER A 62 14.35 11.28 -0.01
N SER A 63 13.96 10.76 1.16
CA SER A 63 13.28 11.49 2.24
C SER A 63 14.25 11.88 3.38
N PRO A 64 14.98 13.01 3.29
CA PRO A 64 15.56 13.67 4.44
C PRO A 64 14.51 14.53 5.16
N LYS A 65 14.72 14.78 6.46
CA LYS A 65 13.85 15.53 7.40
C LYS A 65 13.26 16.86 6.87
N ASN A 66 13.83 17.44 5.81
CA ASN A 66 13.49 18.77 5.28
C ASN A 66 13.19 18.79 3.77
N ALA A 67 12.94 17.65 3.10
CA ALA A 67 12.63 17.66 1.67
C ALA A 67 11.22 18.21 1.39
N LYS A 68 11.20 19.30 0.63
CA LYS A 68 10.03 20.07 0.18
C LYS A 68 9.17 19.24 -0.81
N TRP A 69 8.31 18.36 -0.27
CA TRP A 69 7.48 17.42 -1.05
C TRP A 69 6.25 18.04 -1.75
N THR A 70 5.98 19.33 -1.57
CA THR A 70 4.75 19.98 -2.09
C THR A 70 4.55 19.87 -3.60
N LEU A 71 5.63 19.91 -4.39
CA LEU A 71 5.55 19.84 -5.85
C LEU A 71 5.75 18.42 -6.40
N GLN A 72 6.25 17.48 -5.60
CA GLN A 72 6.65 16.15 -6.06
C GLN A 72 5.56 15.09 -5.96
N SER A 73 4.57 15.23 -5.06
CA SER A 73 3.51 14.22 -4.89
C SER A 73 2.71 13.99 -6.17
N GLY A 74 2.25 15.06 -6.83
CA GLY A 74 1.48 14.96 -8.08
C GLY A 74 2.29 14.36 -9.23
N HIS A 75 3.57 14.72 -9.34
CA HIS A 75 4.47 14.13 -10.34
C HIS A 75 4.76 12.65 -10.03
N ALA A 76 5.11 12.33 -8.78
CA ALA A 76 5.36 10.97 -8.32
C ALA A 76 4.14 10.08 -8.55
N PHE A 77 2.96 10.60 -8.24
CA PHE A 77 1.70 9.93 -8.47
C PHE A 77 1.43 9.66 -9.96
N LYS A 78 1.58 10.67 -10.81
CA LYS A 78 1.42 10.51 -12.26
C LYS A 78 2.39 9.48 -12.84
N GLU A 79 3.62 9.45 -12.34
CA GLU A 79 4.61 8.46 -12.75
C GLU A 79 4.22 7.05 -12.25
N LEU A 80 3.77 6.90 -11.00
CA LEU A 80 3.25 5.64 -10.48
C LEU A 80 2.08 5.11 -11.31
N CYS A 81 1.14 5.96 -11.71
CA CYS A 81 0.04 5.55 -12.59
C CYS A 81 0.49 5.21 -14.01
N THR A 82 1.55 5.87 -14.51
CA THR A 82 2.18 5.51 -15.78
C THR A 82 2.83 4.13 -15.70
N LEU A 83 3.53 3.83 -14.60
CA LEU A 83 4.12 2.52 -14.34
C LEU A 83 3.05 1.44 -14.14
N TYR A 84 1.94 1.74 -13.46
CA TYR A 84 0.80 0.84 -13.32
C TYR A 84 0.17 0.49 -14.68
N LYS A 85 -0.02 1.46 -15.57
CA LYS A 85 -0.49 1.18 -16.95
C LYS A 85 0.47 0.28 -17.72
N LYS A 86 1.80 0.41 -17.50
CA LYS A 86 2.79 -0.50 -18.09
C LYS A 86 2.71 -1.90 -17.48
N PHE A 87 2.50 -2.00 -16.17
CA PHE A 87 2.26 -3.27 -15.48
C PHE A 87 1.03 -3.98 -16.04
N GLN A 88 -0.11 -3.31 -16.15
CA GLN A 88 -1.34 -3.86 -16.73
C GLN A 88 -1.11 -4.44 -18.13
N LYS A 89 -0.38 -3.70 -18.99
CA LYS A 89 0.00 -4.19 -20.32
C LYS A 89 0.90 -5.42 -20.24
N CYS A 90 1.89 -5.40 -19.35
CA CYS A 90 2.84 -6.49 -19.14
C CYS A 90 2.17 -7.79 -18.65
N THR A 91 1.11 -7.67 -17.83
CA THR A 91 0.36 -8.82 -17.30
C THR A 91 -0.94 -9.13 -18.06
N SER A 92 -1.17 -8.49 -19.20
CA SER A 92 -2.45 -8.57 -19.94
C SER A 92 -2.78 -9.98 -20.46
N SER A 93 -1.77 -10.79 -20.78
CA SER A 93 -1.94 -12.18 -21.22
C SER A 93 -2.02 -13.19 -20.07
N ILE A 94 -1.82 -12.74 -18.82
CA ILE A 94 -1.81 -13.61 -17.64
C ILE A 94 -3.21 -13.67 -17.05
N THR A 95 -3.86 -14.80 -17.26
CA THR A 95 -5.22 -15.09 -16.79
C THR A 95 -5.25 -15.90 -15.49
N CYS A 96 -4.14 -16.46 -15.01
CA CYS A 96 -4.11 -17.17 -13.73
C CYS A 96 -4.25 -16.21 -12.53
N GLN A 97 -4.63 -16.74 -11.37
CA GLN A 97 -4.74 -15.95 -10.14
C GLN A 97 -3.37 -15.84 -9.46
N SER A 98 -2.93 -14.60 -9.24
CA SER A 98 -1.68 -14.29 -8.56
C SER A 98 -1.94 -13.25 -7.48
N LEU A 99 -1.54 -13.56 -6.25
CA LEU A 99 -1.61 -12.61 -5.14
C LEU A 99 -0.74 -11.38 -5.41
N SER A 100 0.41 -11.56 -6.07
CA SER A 100 1.33 -10.50 -6.52
C SER A 100 0.65 -9.52 -7.47
N LYS A 101 -0.13 -10.04 -8.42
CA LYS A 101 -0.88 -9.20 -9.37
C LYS A 101 -2.03 -8.48 -8.68
N LEU A 102 -2.82 -9.21 -7.89
CA LEU A 102 -3.96 -8.68 -7.17
C LEU A 102 -3.57 -7.58 -6.19
N GLY A 103 -2.43 -7.67 -5.50
CA GLY A 103 -2.01 -6.62 -4.58
C GLY A 103 -1.56 -5.34 -5.28
N ILE A 104 -0.91 -5.43 -6.45
CA ILE A 104 -0.67 -4.24 -7.29
C ILE A 104 -1.98 -3.60 -7.74
N GLU A 105 -2.92 -4.41 -8.23
CA GLU A 105 -4.23 -3.95 -8.69
C GLU A 105 -5.02 -3.31 -7.56
N ALA A 106 -5.11 -3.95 -6.39
CA ALA A 106 -5.77 -3.40 -5.20
C ALA A 106 -5.20 -2.04 -4.76
N SER A 107 -3.90 -1.84 -4.94
CA SER A 107 -3.24 -0.61 -4.50
C SER A 107 -3.38 0.55 -5.49
N TYR A 108 -3.39 0.26 -6.80
CA TYR A 108 -3.34 1.29 -7.84
C TYR A 108 -4.58 1.39 -8.71
N GLN A 109 -5.42 0.36 -8.81
CA GLN A 109 -6.52 0.34 -9.77
C GLN A 109 -7.52 1.47 -9.52
N TYR A 110 -7.97 1.62 -8.28
CA TYR A 110 -8.87 2.72 -7.93
C TYR A 110 -8.15 4.07 -8.04
N MET A 111 -6.97 4.18 -7.43
CA MET A 111 -6.21 5.43 -7.38
C MET A 111 -5.85 5.94 -8.79
N CYS A 112 -5.47 5.07 -9.72
CA CYS A 112 -5.08 5.40 -11.09
C CYS A 112 -6.23 5.27 -12.11
N GLY A 113 -7.43 4.90 -11.65
CA GLY A 113 -8.66 4.79 -12.41
C GLY A 113 -9.66 5.84 -11.92
N ASP A 114 -10.79 5.38 -11.39
CA ASP A 114 -11.91 6.24 -10.98
C ASP A 114 -11.51 7.28 -9.92
N GLY A 115 -10.61 6.95 -9.00
CA GLY A 115 -10.10 7.83 -7.96
C GLY A 115 -9.03 8.83 -8.42
N TYR A 116 -8.57 8.78 -9.68
CA TYR A 116 -7.45 9.61 -10.15
C TYR A 116 -7.72 11.11 -10.02
N HIS A 117 -8.91 11.56 -10.44
CA HIS A 117 -9.29 12.98 -10.37
C HIS A 117 -9.38 13.48 -8.93
N ILE A 118 -9.89 12.64 -8.01
CA ILE A 118 -9.96 12.94 -6.58
C ILE A 118 -8.55 13.08 -6.01
N PHE A 119 -7.64 12.15 -6.35
CA PHE A 119 -6.26 12.27 -5.92
C PHE A 119 -5.63 13.55 -6.45
N GLU A 120 -5.77 13.86 -7.74
CA GLU A 120 -5.18 15.04 -8.35
C GLU A 120 -5.66 16.32 -7.66
N GLN A 121 -6.96 16.43 -7.40
CA GLN A 121 -7.60 17.53 -6.68
C GLN A 121 -7.00 17.73 -5.27
N HIS A 122 -6.75 16.64 -4.53
CA HIS A 122 -6.28 16.69 -3.13
C HIS A 122 -4.76 16.55 -2.97
N SER A 123 -4.03 16.28 -4.05
CA SER A 123 -2.59 15.96 -4.05
C SER A 123 -1.72 17.01 -3.36
N LYS A 124 -2.03 18.28 -3.57
CA LYS A 124 -1.33 19.40 -2.91
C LYS A 124 -1.57 19.40 -1.41
N CYS A 125 -2.81 19.16 -0.98
CA CYS A 125 -3.15 19.12 0.44
C CYS A 125 -2.49 17.93 1.15
N PHE A 126 -2.50 16.75 0.52
CA PHE A 126 -1.77 15.58 1.03
C PHE A 126 -0.29 15.88 1.25
N SER A 127 0.37 16.56 0.31
CA SER A 127 1.77 16.96 0.51
C SER A 127 1.97 17.93 1.67
N GLU A 128 1.02 18.85 1.87
CA GLU A 128 1.13 19.84 2.94
C GLU A 128 0.98 19.17 4.32
N ILE A 129 0.01 18.27 4.51
CA ILE A 129 -0.14 17.53 5.78
C ILE A 129 1.07 16.63 6.06
N GLU A 130 1.71 16.06 5.03
CA GLU A 130 2.88 15.21 5.19
C GLU A 130 4.12 15.95 5.73
N THR A 131 4.09 17.28 5.75
CA THR A 131 5.13 18.13 6.35
C THR A 131 4.81 18.58 7.78
N GLU A 132 3.60 18.31 8.28
CA GLU A 132 3.20 18.71 9.63
C GLU A 132 3.76 17.77 10.70
N ASN A 133 4.29 18.34 11.79
CA ASN A 133 4.89 17.57 12.88
C ASN A 133 3.90 16.57 13.50
N THR A 134 2.62 16.93 13.62
CA THR A 134 1.57 16.08 14.17
C THR A 134 1.29 14.86 13.30
N TYR A 135 1.19 15.04 11.98
CA TYR A 135 1.05 13.93 11.05
C TYR A 135 2.31 13.06 11.01
N LEU A 136 3.50 13.69 11.05
CA LEU A 136 4.78 12.99 11.14
C LEU A 136 4.91 12.17 12.42
N GLU A 137 4.33 12.62 13.54
CA GLU A 137 4.30 11.86 14.79
C GLU A 137 3.51 10.56 14.65
N CYS A 138 2.30 10.61 14.09
CA CYS A 138 1.52 9.41 13.76
C CYS A 138 2.35 8.41 12.94
N LYS A 139 3.04 8.91 11.91
CA LYS A 139 3.89 8.13 11.00
C LYS A 139 5.10 7.52 11.69
N ASN A 140 5.80 8.30 12.51
CA ASN A 140 6.97 7.83 13.23
C ASN A 140 6.58 6.78 14.28
N ASN A 141 5.47 6.98 14.99
CA ASN A 141 4.96 6.01 15.96
C ASN A 141 4.61 4.67 15.30
N ALA A 142 3.91 4.71 14.16
CA ALA A 142 3.61 3.50 13.41
C ALA A 142 4.88 2.79 12.91
N SER A 143 5.84 3.53 12.36
CA SER A 143 7.11 2.98 11.88
C SER A 143 7.90 2.30 13.01
N ASN A 144 7.97 2.95 14.17
CA ASN A 144 8.64 2.40 15.35
C ASN A 144 7.94 1.13 15.84
N ASN A 145 6.61 1.15 15.95
CA ASN A 145 5.85 -0.03 16.36
C ASN A 145 6.03 -1.20 15.37
N MET A 146 6.06 -0.92 14.07
CA MET A 146 6.34 -1.94 13.06
C MET A 146 7.72 -2.57 13.24
N GLU A 147 8.74 -1.78 13.58
CA GLU A 147 10.08 -2.28 13.88
C GLU A 147 10.09 -3.23 15.09
N THR A 148 9.32 -2.91 16.15
CA THR A 148 9.24 -3.76 17.35
C THR A 148 8.61 -5.13 17.10
N ILE A 149 7.69 -5.24 16.13
CA ILE A 149 7.01 -6.51 15.85
C ILE A 149 7.74 -7.37 14.82
N LEU A 150 8.82 -6.87 14.20
CA LEU A 150 9.56 -7.59 13.15
C LEU A 150 10.06 -8.96 13.60
N GLU A 151 10.38 -9.13 14.89
CA GLU A 151 10.83 -10.41 15.42
C GLU A 151 9.76 -11.50 15.36
N TRP A 152 8.47 -11.14 15.41
CA TRP A 152 7.36 -12.09 15.34
C TRP A 152 7.20 -12.64 13.93
N ARG A 153 7.70 -11.96 12.90
CA ARG A 153 7.55 -12.35 11.49
C ARG A 153 7.89 -13.81 11.22
N TYR A 154 8.97 -14.32 11.82
CA TYR A 154 9.42 -15.71 11.65
C TYR A 154 9.04 -16.61 12.81
N LYS A 155 8.73 -16.04 13.99
CA LYS A 155 8.43 -16.79 15.22
C LYS A 155 6.94 -17.16 15.33
N ASP A 156 6.07 -16.22 14.95
CA ASP A 156 4.61 -16.33 15.08
C ASP A 156 3.95 -15.40 14.05
N GLN A 157 3.65 -15.96 12.88
CA GLN A 157 3.06 -15.21 11.76
C GLN A 157 1.66 -14.69 12.08
N LEU A 158 0.84 -15.47 12.80
CA LEU A 158 -0.52 -15.07 13.17
C LEU A 158 -0.47 -13.84 14.08
N ARG A 159 0.39 -13.88 15.11
CA ARG A 159 0.63 -12.72 15.97
C ARG A 159 1.19 -11.54 15.19
N TYR A 160 2.17 -11.76 14.32
CA TYR A 160 2.75 -10.71 13.50
C TYR A 160 1.68 -9.96 12.68
N PHE A 161 0.80 -10.68 11.98
CA PHE A 161 -0.26 -10.05 11.20
C PHE A 161 -1.33 -9.38 12.06
N SER A 162 -1.67 -9.97 13.22
CA SER A 162 -2.59 -9.35 14.18
C SER A 162 -2.05 -8.02 14.70
N GLU A 163 -0.78 -7.98 15.11
CA GLU A 163 -0.13 -6.76 15.60
C GLU A 163 0.05 -5.73 14.48
N LEU A 164 0.42 -6.18 13.28
CA LEU A 164 0.53 -5.30 12.12
C LEU A 164 -0.82 -4.63 11.80
N CYS A 165 -1.92 -5.38 11.90
CA CYS A 165 -3.26 -4.86 11.71
C CYS A 165 -3.59 -3.77 12.73
N ASN A 166 -3.31 -4.03 14.01
CA ASN A 166 -3.51 -3.07 15.09
C ASN A 166 -2.66 -1.80 14.89
N ILE A 167 -1.41 -1.92 14.44
CA ILE A 167 -0.58 -0.75 14.13
C ILE A 167 -1.17 0.07 12.98
N MET A 168 -1.65 -0.59 11.93
CA MET A 168 -2.31 0.09 10.81
C MET A 168 -3.59 0.80 11.23
N GLU A 169 -4.42 0.18 12.07
CA GLU A 169 -5.63 0.80 12.61
C GLU A 169 -5.30 2.07 13.41
N ASN A 170 -4.39 1.96 14.38
CA ASN A 170 -3.96 3.09 15.22
C ASN A 170 -3.34 4.23 14.39
N TYR A 171 -2.54 3.89 13.38
CA TYR A 171 -1.98 4.88 12.46
C TYR A 171 -3.09 5.65 11.73
N LEU A 172 -4.08 4.94 11.18
CA LEU A 172 -5.17 5.55 10.44
C LEU A 172 -6.06 6.39 11.35
N GLU A 173 -6.38 5.92 12.56
CA GLU A 173 -7.09 6.71 13.56
C GLU A 173 -6.34 7.99 13.93
N CYS A 174 -5.02 7.93 14.06
CA CYS A 174 -4.17 9.09 14.33
C CYS A 174 -4.17 10.09 13.16
N CYS A 175 -4.02 9.61 11.91
CA CYS A 175 -3.92 10.46 10.73
C CYS A 175 -5.26 11.08 10.29
N LYS A 176 -6.38 10.36 10.48
CA LYS A 176 -7.73 10.75 10.06
C LYS A 176 -8.11 12.19 10.37
N PRO A 177 -8.03 12.70 11.62
CA PRO A 177 -8.44 14.06 11.92
C PRO A 177 -7.63 15.11 11.14
N TYR A 178 -6.35 14.88 10.88
CA TYR A 178 -5.52 15.82 10.12
C TYR A 178 -5.92 15.87 8.65
N VAL A 179 -6.18 14.71 8.03
CA VAL A 179 -6.65 14.64 6.65
C VAL A 179 -8.05 15.24 6.52
N VAL A 180 -8.99 14.84 7.37
CA VAL A 180 -10.38 15.29 7.28
C VAL A 180 -10.50 16.79 7.52
N ASN A 181 -9.82 17.34 8.53
CA ASN A 181 -9.94 18.75 8.88
C ASN A 181 -9.25 19.67 7.87
N LYS A 182 -8.17 19.22 7.23
CA LYS A 182 -7.38 20.06 6.32
C LYS A 182 -7.65 19.82 4.84
N CYS A 183 -7.86 18.57 4.43
CA CYS A 183 -8.11 18.19 3.04
C CYS A 183 -9.58 17.85 2.76
N GLY A 184 -10.39 17.65 3.81
CA GLY A 184 -11.81 17.36 3.68
C GLY A 184 -12.13 15.86 3.69
N LYS A 185 -13.43 15.56 3.76
CA LYS A 185 -13.93 14.17 3.85
C LYS A 185 -13.65 13.35 2.60
N GLU A 186 -13.82 13.93 1.41
CA GLU A 186 -13.57 13.27 0.13
C GLU A 186 -12.11 12.78 0.01
N ALA A 187 -11.15 13.57 0.52
CA ALA A 187 -9.75 13.16 0.58
C ALA A 187 -9.55 11.93 1.47
N TRP A 188 -10.27 11.85 2.59
CA TRP A 188 -10.21 10.69 3.48
C TRP A 188 -10.95 9.47 2.93
N GLU A 189 -12.05 9.66 2.19
CA GLU A 189 -12.75 8.59 1.49
C GLU A 189 -11.85 7.92 0.44
N LEU A 190 -11.06 8.72 -0.30
CA LEU A 190 -10.03 8.21 -1.22
C LEU A 190 -9.00 7.34 -0.47
N VAL A 191 -8.41 7.86 0.61
CA VAL A 191 -7.44 7.12 1.44
C VAL A 191 -8.07 5.83 1.97
N SER A 192 -9.32 5.90 2.43
CA SER A 192 -10.04 4.77 3.00
C SER A 192 -10.33 3.70 1.96
N LYS A 193 -10.75 4.08 0.75
CA LYS A 193 -10.99 3.15 -0.34
C LYS A 193 -9.73 2.41 -0.75
N ILE A 194 -8.64 3.15 -0.98
CA ILE A 194 -7.34 2.56 -1.38
C ILE A 194 -6.84 1.60 -0.30
N THR A 195 -6.95 1.99 0.96
CA THR A 195 -6.52 1.16 2.10
C THR A 195 -7.40 -0.07 2.26
N THR A 196 -8.72 0.04 2.05
CA THR A 196 -9.65 -1.09 2.13
C THR A 196 -9.33 -2.13 1.07
N ASP A 197 -9.29 -1.72 -0.21
CA ASP A 197 -9.03 -2.62 -1.34
C ASP A 197 -7.73 -3.38 -1.16
N SER A 198 -6.72 -2.63 -0.72
CA SER A 198 -5.40 -3.10 -0.33
C SER A 198 -5.44 -4.20 0.74
N LEU A 199 -6.08 -3.94 1.88
CA LEU A 199 -6.14 -4.88 2.99
C LEU A 199 -7.03 -6.09 2.68
N GLU A 200 -8.07 -5.95 1.86
CA GLU A 200 -8.89 -7.08 1.43
C GLU A 200 -8.06 -8.15 0.70
N VAL A 201 -7.02 -7.73 -0.03
CA VAL A 201 -6.10 -8.67 -0.70
C VAL A 201 -4.95 -9.10 0.21
N THR A 202 -4.35 -8.18 0.96
CA THR A 202 -3.09 -8.46 1.67
C THR A 202 -3.27 -8.91 3.12
N MET A 203 -4.36 -8.55 3.77
CA MET A 203 -4.64 -8.88 5.17
C MET A 203 -6.14 -9.06 5.35
N PRO A 204 -6.78 -10.08 4.72
CA PRO A 204 -8.24 -10.22 4.71
C PRO A 204 -8.88 -10.37 6.09
N ASN A 205 -8.11 -10.81 7.09
CA ASN A 205 -8.56 -10.92 8.49
C ASN A 205 -8.39 -9.61 9.28
N CYS A 206 -7.83 -8.56 8.67
CA CYS A 206 -7.61 -7.27 9.30
C CYS A 206 -8.84 -6.38 9.13
N ASN A 207 -9.55 -6.13 10.23
CA ASN A 207 -10.73 -5.27 10.24
C ASN A 207 -10.40 -3.92 10.87
N ILE A 208 -10.25 -2.90 10.04
CA ILE A 208 -9.97 -1.52 10.46
C ILE A 208 -11.10 -0.55 10.14
N LYS A 209 -12.33 -1.07 9.99
CA LYS A 209 -13.50 -0.27 9.59
C LYS A 209 -13.71 0.96 10.49
N LYS A 210 -13.41 0.84 11.78
CA LYS A 210 -13.51 1.93 12.76
C LYS A 210 -12.59 3.12 12.42
N ALA A 211 -11.38 2.83 11.96
CA ALA A 211 -10.46 3.87 11.50
C ALA A 211 -10.92 4.49 10.18
N LEU A 212 -11.39 3.68 9.24
CA LEU A 212 -11.63 4.12 7.86
C LEU A 212 -12.93 4.91 7.66
N PHE A 213 -14.06 4.49 8.21
CA PHE A 213 -15.33 5.14 7.89
C PHE A 213 -15.58 6.35 8.81
N VAL A 214 -15.95 7.49 8.22
CA VAL A 214 -16.38 8.72 8.92
C VAL A 214 -17.87 8.63 9.23
#